data_AF-A0A395LWC7-F1
#
_entry.id   AF-A0A395LWC7-F1
#
_cell.length_a   1.000
_cell.length_b   1.000
_cell.length_c   1.000
_cell.angle_alpha   90.00
_cell.angle_beta   90.00
_cell.angle_gamma   90.00
#
_symmetry.space_group_name_H-M   'P 1'
#
loop_
_entity.id
_entity.type
_entity.pdbx_description
1 polymer ?
#
loop_
_entity_poly.entity_id
_entity_poly.type
_entity_poly.pdbx_seq_one_letter_code
_entity_poly.pdbx_strand_id
1 'polypeptide(L)'
;MKTGTKRPKMHVKKGDTVVLLKNITSAKSVGADREKGYQGKVLRVFPETNRVIVEGVNIRRKHVRPNKNYPQGAIIEREMPIHASNVRKV
;
A
#
# COMPACT_ATOMS: atom_id res chain seq x y z
N MET A 1 13.01 -27.69 19.00
CA MET A 1 11.96 -27.20 18.07
C MET A 1 11.93 -25.68 18.14
N LYS A 2 12.21 -24.95 17.04
CA LYS A 2 12.19 -23.49 17.06
C LYS A 2 10.75 -23.02 17.22
N THR A 3 10.45 -22.36 18.33
CA THR A 3 9.16 -21.76 18.63
C THR A 3 8.75 -20.83 17.50
N GLY A 4 7.51 -21.01 17.00
CA GLY A 4 6.98 -20.23 15.88
C GLY A 4 7.16 -18.73 16.12
N THR A 5 7.78 -18.05 15.14
CA THR A 5 8.11 -16.63 15.19
C THR A 5 6.87 -15.82 15.56
N LYS A 6 6.88 -15.18 16.74
CA LYS A 6 5.80 -14.27 17.17
C LYS A 6 5.71 -13.15 16.13
N ARG A 7 4.63 -13.13 15.35
CA ARG A 7 4.37 -12.06 14.39
C ARG A 7 4.12 -10.75 15.15
N PRO A 8 4.77 -9.64 14.77
CA PRO A 8 4.52 -8.35 15.40
C PRO A 8 3.05 -7.96 15.24
N LYS A 9 2.48 -7.38 16.31
CA LYS A 9 1.05 -6.99 16.36
C LYS A 9 0.86 -5.73 15.52
N MET A 10 -0.02 -5.82 14.50
CA MET A 10 -0.42 -4.71 13.64
C MET A 10 -1.85 -4.27 14.00
N HIS A 11 -2.13 -2.96 13.93
CA HIS A 11 -3.47 -2.41 14.18
C HIS A 11 -4.42 -2.53 12.99
N VAL A 12 -3.93 -2.99 11.83
CA VAL A 12 -4.69 -3.11 10.57
C VAL A 12 -4.57 -4.53 10.01
N LYS A 13 -5.67 -5.08 9.50
CA LYS A 13 -5.73 -6.38 8.83
C LYS A 13 -6.08 -6.24 7.34
N LYS A 14 -5.81 -7.31 6.58
CA LYS A 14 -6.22 -7.39 5.17
C LYS A 14 -7.74 -7.27 5.08
N GLY A 15 -8.23 -6.39 4.22
CA GLY A 15 -9.65 -6.15 3.99
C GLY A 15 -10.27 -5.06 4.87
N ASP A 16 -9.55 -4.51 5.84
CA ASP A 16 -10.01 -3.35 6.59
C ASP A 16 -10.07 -2.11 5.69
N THR A 17 -11.03 -1.22 5.97
CA THR A 17 -11.11 0.13 5.41
C THR A 17 -10.25 1.06 6.27
N VAL A 18 -9.36 1.81 5.63
CA VAL A 18 -8.44 2.73 6.33
C VAL A 18 -8.47 4.12 5.73
N VAL A 19 -8.27 5.11 6.59
CA VAL A 19 -8.04 6.52 6.26
C VAL A 19 -6.56 6.82 6.37
N LEU A 20 -6.05 7.63 5.44
CA LEU A 20 -4.71 8.20 5.54
C LEU A 20 -4.63 9.38 6.52
N LEU A 21 -3.63 9.34 7.40
CA LEU A 21 -3.42 10.34 8.47
C LEU A 21 -2.49 11.49 8.07
N LYS A 22 -1.56 11.25 7.14
CA LYS A 22 -0.55 12.23 6.74
C LYS A 22 -0.51 12.34 5.22
N ASN A 23 -0.03 13.48 4.75
CA ASN A 23 0.31 13.72 3.34
C ASN A 23 1.63 12.99 3.07
N ILE A 24 1.60 11.87 2.38
CA ILE A 24 2.77 11.01 2.13
C ILE A 24 2.93 10.68 0.66
N THR A 25 1.86 10.63 -0.16
CA THR A 25 1.98 10.36 -1.60
C THR A 25 0.67 10.48 -2.41
N SER A 26 0.86 10.93 -3.65
CA SER A 26 -0.08 11.19 -4.74
C SER A 26 -1.25 10.21 -4.81
N ALA A 27 -2.32 10.49 -4.05
CA ALA A 27 -3.61 9.83 -4.29
C ALA A 27 -4.16 10.35 -5.63
N LYS A 28 -4.86 9.48 -6.37
CA LYS A 28 -5.51 9.78 -7.67
C LYS A 28 -6.74 10.69 -7.50
N SER A 29 -6.63 11.74 -6.70
CA SER A 29 -7.64 12.78 -6.51
C SER A 29 -6.94 14.11 -6.23
N VAL A 30 -6.67 14.82 -7.34
CA VAL A 30 -6.63 16.28 -7.55
C VAL A 30 -6.05 17.18 -6.43
N GLY A 31 -5.06 18.02 -6.78
CA GLY A 31 -4.67 19.21 -5.99
C GLY A 31 -3.74 18.98 -4.80
N ALA A 32 -2.95 20.01 -4.47
CA ALA A 32 -1.84 20.00 -3.53
C ALA A 32 -2.17 19.65 -2.06
N ASP A 33 -3.46 19.56 -1.70
CA ASP A 33 -3.93 19.46 -0.31
C ASP A 33 -4.80 18.22 0.02
N ARG A 34 -4.89 17.21 -0.86
CA ARG A 34 -5.96 16.17 -0.77
C ARG A 34 -5.66 14.86 -0.04
N GLU A 35 -4.48 14.63 0.52
CA GLU A 35 -4.11 13.30 1.02
C GLU A 35 -4.57 12.94 2.44
N LYS A 36 -4.90 13.93 3.28
CA LYS A 36 -5.51 13.67 4.58
C LYS A 36 -6.99 13.35 4.39
N GLY A 37 -7.39 12.11 4.71
CA GLY A 37 -8.78 11.70 4.66
C GLY A 37 -9.16 10.72 3.54
N TYR A 38 -8.24 10.39 2.62
CA TYR A 38 -8.52 9.36 1.61
C TYR A 38 -8.83 8.02 2.26
N GLN A 39 -9.97 7.43 1.88
CA GLN A 39 -10.42 6.12 2.32
C GLN A 39 -10.09 5.07 1.27
N GLY A 40 -9.45 3.99 1.69
CA GLY A 40 -9.12 2.87 0.81
C GLY A 40 -9.12 1.55 1.54
N LYS A 41 -9.24 0.46 0.78
CA LYS A 41 -9.19 -0.90 1.32
C LYS A 41 -7.75 -1.40 1.40
N VAL A 42 -7.45 -2.14 2.46
CA VAL A 42 -6.13 -2.77 2.63
C VAL A 42 -6.04 -4.05 1.79
N LEU A 43 -5.21 -4.03 0.76
CA LEU A 43 -5.00 -5.15 -0.16
C LEU A 43 -4.08 -6.22 0.47
N ARG A 44 -2.97 -5.77 1.08
CA ARG A 44 -1.97 -6.63 1.73
C ARG A 44 -1.34 -5.96 2.93
N VAL A 45 -0.90 -6.79 3.87
CA VAL A 45 -0.25 -6.38 5.11
C VAL A 45 1.09 -7.12 5.21
N PHE A 46 2.14 -6.38 5.57
CA PHE A 46 3.49 -6.90 5.81
C PHE A 46 3.86 -6.63 7.28
N PRO A 47 3.53 -7.55 8.21
CA PRO A 47 3.79 -7.36 9.63
C PRO A 47 5.29 -7.20 9.94
N GLU A 48 6.15 -7.98 9.27
CA GLU A 48 7.61 -7.95 9.52
C GLU A 48 8.26 -6.60 9.25
N THR A 49 7.70 -5.83 8.32
CA THR A 49 8.23 -4.51 7.93
C THR A 49 7.29 -3.35 8.32
N ASN A 50 6.24 -3.63 9.12
CA ASN A 50 5.20 -2.67 9.51
C ASN A 50 4.63 -1.86 8.34
N ARG A 51 4.37 -2.54 7.22
CA ARG A 51 3.91 -1.91 5.97
C ARG A 51 2.59 -2.48 5.51
N VAL A 52 1.81 -1.66 4.80
CA VAL A 52 0.51 -2.02 4.24
C VAL A 52 0.37 -1.49 2.82
N ILE A 53 -0.33 -2.22 1.96
CA ILE A 53 -0.73 -1.74 0.64
C ILE A 53 -2.20 -1.37 0.72
N VAL A 54 -2.50 -0.12 0.41
CA VAL A 54 -3.86 0.43 0.34
C VAL A 54 -4.18 0.69 -1.12
N GLU A 55 -5.39 0.33 -1.54
CA GLU A 55 -5.89 0.58 -2.89
C GLU A 55 -5.84 2.07 -3.22
N GLY A 56 -5.35 2.41 -4.41
CA GLY A 56 -5.33 3.80 -4.90
C GLY A 56 -4.30 4.73 -4.26
N VAL A 57 -3.45 4.21 -3.37
CA VAL A 57 -2.44 4.99 -2.62
C VAL A 57 -1.03 4.61 -3.05
N ASN A 58 -0.13 5.61 -3.13
CA ASN A 58 1.30 5.43 -3.43
C ASN A 58 1.52 4.63 -4.74
N ILE A 59 0.83 5.05 -5.80
CA ILE A 59 0.94 4.43 -7.13
C ILE A 59 2.27 4.85 -7.75
N ARG A 60 3.06 3.88 -8.20
CA ARG A 60 4.31 4.13 -8.93
C ARG A 60 4.30 3.43 -10.28
N ARG A 61 4.92 4.09 -11.26
CA ARG A 61 5.16 3.51 -12.58
C ARG A 61 6.38 2.59 -12.50
N LYS A 62 6.19 1.31 -12.83
CA LYS A 62 7.25 0.31 -12.91
C LYS A 62 7.45 -0.08 -14.37
N HIS A 63 8.67 0.10 -14.84
CA HIS A 63 9.10 -0.38 -16.15
C HIS A 63 9.37 -1.89 -16.06
N VAL A 64 8.64 -2.67 -16.85
CA VAL A 64 8.75 -4.12 -16.89
C VAL A 64 9.46 -4.50 -18.19
N ARG A 65 10.58 -5.22 -18.05
CA ARG A 65 11.29 -5.81 -19.19
C ARG A 65 10.38 -6.82 -19.91
N PRO A 66 10.53 -7.02 -21.23
CA PRO A 66 9.78 -8.01 -21.98
C PRO A 66 9.76 -9.39 -21.30
N ASN A 67 8.58 -9.98 -21.15
CA ASN A 67 8.40 -11.32 -20.61
C ASN A 67 7.16 -12.01 -21.24
N LYS A 68 6.87 -13.26 -20.86
CA LYS A 68 5.76 -14.04 -21.42
C LYS A 68 4.38 -13.36 -21.31
N ASN A 69 4.18 -12.52 -20.29
CA ASN A 69 2.93 -11.79 -20.09
C ASN A 69 2.93 -10.41 -20.78
N TYR A 70 4.11 -9.83 -21.00
CA TYR A 70 4.32 -8.52 -21.62
C TYR A 70 5.41 -8.62 -22.69
N PRO A 71 5.13 -9.18 -23.88
CA PRO A 71 6.14 -9.46 -24.89
C PRO A 71 6.82 -8.20 -25.46
N GLN A 72 6.16 -7.04 -25.45
CA GLN A 72 6.74 -5.76 -25.87
C GLN A 72 7.37 -4.96 -24.71
N GLY A 73 7.34 -5.49 -23.48
CA GLY A 73 7.54 -4.69 -22.28
C GLY A 73 6.33 -3.79 -22.00
N ALA A 74 6.22 -3.30 -20.77
CA ALA A 74 5.11 -2.42 -20.38
C ALA A 74 5.51 -1.48 -19.25
N ILE A 75 4.87 -0.32 -19.21
CA ILE A 75 4.89 0.56 -18.03
C ILE A 75 3.63 0.24 -17.24
N ILE A 76 3.78 -0.51 -16.15
CA ILE A 76 2.66 -0.85 -15.28
C ILE A 76 2.58 0.14 -14.12
N GLU A 77 1.36 0.51 -13.75
CA GLU A 77 1.10 1.21 -12.49
C GLU A 77 0.89 0.18 -11.39
N ARG A 78 1.54 0.39 -10.25
CA ARG A 78 1.41 -0.50 -9.09
C ARG A 78 1.41 0.28 -7.79
N GLU A 79 0.53 -0.12 -6.90
CA GLU A 79 0.45 0.39 -5.54
C GLU A 79 1.66 -0.10 -4.73
N MET A 80 2.29 0.85 -4.05
CA MET A 80 3.45 0.59 -3.22
C MET A 80 3.08 0.61 -1.73
N PRO A 81 3.79 -0.19 -0.91
CA PRO A 81 3.52 -0.23 0.51
C PRO A 81 3.78 1.11 1.18
N ILE A 82 2.90 1.47 2.12
CA ILE A 82 3.03 2.60 3.04
C ILE A 82 3.22 2.10 4.47
N HIS A 83 3.78 2.94 5.35
CA HIS A 83 3.99 2.56 6.74
C HIS A 83 2.65 2.48 7.50
N ALA A 84 2.50 1.49 8.38
CA ALA A 84 1.25 1.26 9.10
C ALA A 84 0.86 2.45 10.00
N SER A 85 1.81 3.23 10.51
CA SER A 85 1.53 4.45 11.30
C SER A 85 0.73 5.52 10.56
N ASN A 86 0.69 5.43 9.23
CA ASN A 86 0.11 6.44 8.37
C ASN A 86 -1.34 6.13 7.99
N VAL A 87 -1.84 4.98 8.44
CA VAL A 87 -3.22 4.54 8.25
C VAL A 87 -3.93 4.43 9.59
N ARG A 88 -5.19 4.86 9.60
CA ARG A 88 -6.11 4.65 10.71
C ARG A 88 -7.28 3.81 10.20
N LYS A 89 -7.62 2.74 10.92
CA LYS A 89 -8.85 1.99 10.66
C LYS A 89 -10.06 2.91 10.91
N VAL A 90 -11.02 2.87 9.99
CA VAL A 90 -12.36 3.48 10.17
C VAL A 90 -13.25 2.52 10.92
#